data_AF-A0A2E0ECM3-F1
#
_entry.id   AF-A0A2E0ECM3-F1
#
_cell.length_a   1.000
_cell.length_b   1.000
_cell.length_c   1.000
_cell.angle_alpha   90.00
_cell.angle_beta   90.00
_cell.angle_gamma   90.00
#
_symmetry.space_group_name_H-M   'P 1'
#
loop_
_entity.id
_entity.type
_entity.pdbx_description
1 polymer ?
#
loop_
_entity_poly.entity_id
_entity_poly.type
_entity_poly.pdbx_seq_one_letter_code
_entity_poly.pdbx_strand_id
1 'polypeptide(L)'
;MLLDAGLTGLTDDLAPTSVTLESGYARWTKPATQPLTKEQRLELDETPIEQHFTKVNEMKKEVSPWHELSENERFDFISTWKKRWSWERDINSLIKETSKSSLPWEAPRIIGHRGTGKSHKNGSS
;
A
#
# COMPACT_ATOMS: atom_id res chain seq x y z
N MET A 1 -3.38 -9.13 7.96
CA MET A 1 -2.18 -8.26 7.94
C MET A 1 -2.44 -6.99 8.75
N LEU A 2 -1.42 -6.32 9.30
CA LEU A 2 -1.61 -5.08 10.09
C LEU A 2 -2.33 -3.96 9.28
N LEU A 3 -1.99 -3.83 8.00
CA LEU A 3 -2.68 -2.87 7.11
C LEU A 3 -4.14 -3.25 6.85
N ASP A 4 -4.52 -4.53 6.96
CA ASP A 4 -5.91 -4.94 6.78
C ASP A 4 -6.80 -4.44 7.91
N ALA A 5 -6.23 -4.28 9.11
CA ALA A 5 -6.88 -3.68 10.27
C ALA A 5 -6.86 -2.15 10.26
N GLY A 6 -6.30 -1.51 9.23
CA GLY A 6 -6.25 -0.05 9.12
C GLY A 6 -5.09 0.58 9.90
N LEU A 7 -4.10 -0.22 10.30
CA LEU A 7 -2.97 0.25 11.10
C LEU A 7 -1.75 0.51 10.22
N THR A 8 -1.04 1.60 10.49
CA THR A 8 0.25 1.90 9.84
C THR A 8 1.33 0.98 10.39
N GLY A 9 2.06 0.31 9.48
CA GLY A 9 3.15 -0.58 9.84
C GLY A 9 4.49 0.15 9.92
N LEU A 10 5.24 -0.07 11.00
CA LEU A 10 6.65 0.31 11.12
C LEU A 10 7.53 -0.90 10.77
N THR A 11 8.55 -0.71 9.93
CA THR A 11 9.41 -1.81 9.47
C THR A 11 10.86 -1.38 9.28
N ASP A 12 11.78 -2.25 9.68
CA ASP A 12 13.21 -2.08 9.41
C ASP A 12 13.64 -2.62 8.04
N ASP A 13 12.71 -3.19 7.27
CA ASP A 13 12.92 -3.66 5.91
C ASP A 13 11.95 -2.98 4.94
N LEU A 14 12.45 -1.98 4.22
CA LEU A 14 11.77 -1.31 3.11
C LEU A 14 12.42 -1.65 1.76
N ALA A 15 13.18 -2.74 1.67
CA ALA A 15 13.80 -3.13 0.42
C ALA A 15 12.72 -3.31 -0.66
N PRO A 16 12.86 -2.71 -1.86
CA PRO A 16 11.87 -2.87 -2.94
C PRO A 16 11.68 -4.32 -3.39
N THR A 17 12.67 -5.16 -3.10
CA THR A 17 12.73 -6.61 -3.33
C THR A 17 12.03 -7.43 -2.25
N SER A 18 11.73 -6.84 -1.09
CA SER A 18 10.98 -7.49 -0.02
C SER A 18 9.49 -7.48 -0.37
N VAL A 19 9.05 -8.53 -1.08
CA VAL A 19 7.71 -8.67 -1.69
C VAL A 19 6.89 -9.79 -1.07
N THR A 20 7.41 -10.49 -0.07
CA THR A 20 6.74 -11.59 0.62
C THR A 20 6.84 -11.35 2.12
N LEU A 21 5.72 -11.47 2.82
CA LEU A 21 5.68 -11.42 4.29
C LEU A 21 6.03 -12.78 4.89
N GLU A 22 6.45 -12.79 6.15
CA GLU A 22 6.68 -14.03 6.91
C GLU A 22 5.43 -14.93 6.99
N SER A 23 4.24 -14.33 6.88
CA SER A 23 2.97 -15.05 6.80
C SER A 23 2.71 -15.74 5.46
N GLY A 24 3.59 -15.60 4.48
CA GLY A 24 3.47 -16.18 3.14
C GLY A 24 2.64 -15.36 2.15
N TYR A 25 2.04 -14.24 2.57
CA TYR A 25 1.31 -13.35 1.67
C TYR A 25 2.23 -12.38 0.92
N ALA A 26 1.81 -11.98 -0.27
CA ALA A 26 2.47 -10.92 -1.03
C ALA A 26 2.41 -9.58 -0.30
N ARG A 27 3.52 -8.84 -0.35
CA ARG A 27 3.71 -7.56 0.33
C ARG A 27 3.55 -6.40 -0.66
N TRP A 28 2.45 -5.67 -0.54
CA TRP A 28 2.27 -4.40 -1.24
C TRP A 28 2.87 -3.24 -0.45
N THR A 29 3.89 -2.58 -0.99
CA THR A 29 4.69 -1.59 -0.23
C THR A 29 4.13 -0.17 -0.24
N LYS A 30 3.13 0.12 -1.08
CA LYS A 30 2.53 1.46 -1.25
C LYS A 30 1.01 1.47 -1.02
N PRO A 31 0.50 1.00 0.13
CA PRO A 31 -0.93 0.82 0.35
C PRO A 31 -1.78 2.10 0.20
N ALA A 32 -1.27 3.25 0.62
CA ALA A 32 -1.97 4.52 0.49
C ALA A 32 -1.63 5.28 -0.82
N THR A 33 -0.37 5.29 -1.23
CA THR A 33 0.10 6.11 -2.36
C THR A 33 -0.07 5.44 -3.73
N GLN A 34 -0.35 4.14 -3.76
CA GLN A 34 -0.68 3.37 -4.95
C GLN A 34 -1.71 2.31 -4.55
N PRO A 35 -2.95 2.72 -4.27
CA PRO A 35 -3.95 1.86 -3.66
C PRO A 35 -4.44 0.77 -4.62
N LEU A 36 -4.65 -0.44 -4.10
CA LEU A 36 -5.19 -1.55 -4.88
C LEU A 36 -6.72 -1.58 -4.79
N THR A 37 -7.38 -1.90 -5.90
CA THR A 37 -8.80 -2.30 -5.88
C THR A 37 -8.97 -3.63 -5.14
N LYS A 38 -10.22 -4.03 -4.87
CA LYS A 38 -10.48 -5.32 -4.22
C LYS A 38 -10.05 -6.49 -5.09
N GLU A 39 -10.26 -6.37 -6.39
CA GLU A 39 -9.93 -7.38 -7.40
C GLU A 39 -8.42 -7.54 -7.52
N GLN A 40 -7.69 -6.41 -7.63
CA GLN A 40 -6.23 -6.40 -7.62
C GLN A 40 -5.65 -6.97 -6.32
N ARG A 41 -6.30 -6.68 -5.19
CA ARG A 41 -5.87 -7.22 -3.91
C ARG A 41 -6.06 -8.73 -3.84
N LEU A 42 -7.21 -9.23 -4.28
CA LEU A 42 -7.51 -10.66 -4.32
C LEU A 42 -6.52 -11.40 -5.24
N GLU A 43 -6.29 -10.87 -6.44
CA GLU A 43 -5.33 -11.42 -7.39
C GLU A 43 -3.93 -11.53 -6.78
N LEU A 44 -3.50 -10.50 -6.05
CA LEU A 44 -2.20 -10.50 -5.38
C LEU A 44 -2.14 -11.49 -4.22
N ASP A 45 -3.22 -11.65 -3.44
CA ASP A 45 -3.31 -12.59 -2.32
C ASP A 45 -3.35 -14.06 -2.80
N GLU A 46 -3.85 -14.33 -4.03
CA GLU A 46 -3.89 -15.67 -4.65
C GLU A 46 -2.60 -16.04 -5.41
N THR A 47 -1.68 -15.09 -5.59
CA THR A 47 -0.43 -15.31 -6.32
C THR A 47 0.50 -16.26 -5.54
N PRO A 48 1.09 -17.29 -6.18
CA PRO A 48 2.07 -18.14 -5.51
C PRO A 48 3.33 -17.39 -5.08
N ILE A 49 3.94 -17.79 -3.96
CA ILE A 49 5.14 -17.14 -3.38
C ILE A 49 6.27 -16.94 -4.39
N GLU A 50 6.51 -17.93 -5.25
CA GLU A 50 7.55 -17.89 -6.28
C GLU A 50 7.34 -16.76 -7.31
N GLN A 51 6.10 -16.31 -7.49
CA GLN A 51 5.71 -15.32 -8.48
C GLN A 51 5.49 -13.92 -7.88
N HIS A 52 5.53 -13.77 -6.54
CA HIS A 52 5.29 -12.50 -5.87
C HIS A 52 6.14 -11.36 -6.41
N PHE A 53 7.44 -11.58 -6.66
CA PHE A 53 8.34 -10.54 -7.14
C PHE A 53 7.94 -10.02 -8.52
N THR A 54 7.65 -10.93 -9.44
CA THR A 54 7.19 -10.60 -10.79
C THR A 54 5.86 -9.87 -10.73
N LYS A 55 4.87 -10.45 -10.05
CA LYS A 55 3.52 -9.90 -9.98
C LYS A 55 3.47 -8.52 -9.32
N VAL A 56 4.17 -8.32 -8.20
CA VAL A 56 4.25 -7.01 -7.53
C VAL A 56 4.89 -5.96 -8.45
N ASN A 57 5.92 -6.32 -9.22
CA ASN A 57 6.57 -5.38 -10.14
C ASN A 57 5.71 -5.05 -11.37
N GLU A 58 4.92 -6.01 -11.86
CA GLU A 58 3.93 -5.77 -12.92
C GLU A 58 2.85 -4.82 -12.42
N MET A 59 2.20 -5.15 -11.29
CA MET A 59 1.16 -4.32 -10.70
C MET A 59 1.67 -2.92 -10.34
N LYS A 60 2.92 -2.76 -9.92
CA LYS A 60 3.51 -1.42 -9.67
C LYS A 60 3.54 -0.53 -10.91
N LYS A 61 3.53 -1.10 -12.12
CA LYS A 61 3.46 -0.35 -13.38
C LYS A 61 2.03 -0.10 -13.83
N GLU A 62 1.12 -1.03 -13.51
CA GLU A 62 -0.28 -0.98 -13.94
C GLU A 62 -1.16 -0.13 -13.02
N VAL A 63 -0.94 -0.20 -11.70
CA VAL A 63 -1.76 0.50 -10.72
C VAL A 63 -1.42 1.98 -10.72
N SER A 64 -2.39 2.83 -11.00
CA SER A 64 -2.21 4.27 -10.97
C SER A 64 -1.86 4.76 -9.55
N PRO A 65 -0.82 5.59 -9.39
CA PRO A 65 -0.52 6.22 -8.11
C PRO A 65 -1.59 7.27 -7.74
N TRP A 66 -1.72 7.56 -6.45
CA TRP A 66 -2.76 8.43 -5.89
C TRP A 66 -2.91 9.79 -6.60
N HIS A 67 -1.80 10.40 -6.99
CA HIS A 67 -1.78 11.72 -7.61
C HIS A 67 -2.29 11.73 -9.06
N GLU A 68 -2.33 10.57 -9.71
CA GLU A 68 -2.84 10.37 -11.07
C GLU A 68 -4.31 9.99 -11.10
N LEU A 69 -4.87 9.51 -9.97
CA LEU A 69 -6.30 9.18 -9.87
C LEU A 69 -7.21 10.40 -10.12
N SER A 70 -8.38 10.16 -10.68
CA SER A 70 -9.48 11.13 -10.75
C SER A 70 -10.09 11.38 -9.37
N GLU A 71 -10.93 12.41 -9.26
CA GLU A 71 -11.66 12.70 -8.01
C GLU A 71 -12.63 11.57 -7.65
N ASN A 72 -13.30 10.98 -8.63
CA ASN A 72 -14.21 9.85 -8.42
C ASN A 72 -13.45 8.59 -7.96
N GLU A 73 -12.30 8.27 -8.56
CA GLU A 73 -11.49 7.13 -8.11
C GLU A 73 -10.99 7.33 -6.67
N ARG A 74 -10.54 8.54 -6.31
CA ARG A 74 -10.18 8.85 -4.91
C ARG A 74 -11.37 8.69 -3.98
N PHE A 75 -12.55 9.17 -4.38
CA PHE A 75 -13.79 9.00 -3.62
C PHE A 75 -14.07 7.52 -3.34
N ASP A 76 -13.97 6.67 -4.35
CA ASP A 76 -14.24 5.23 -4.24
C ASP A 76 -13.25 4.54 -3.29
N PHE A 77 -11.96 4.90 -3.36
CA PHE A 77 -10.96 4.40 -2.41
C PHE A 77 -11.24 4.85 -0.98
N ILE A 78 -11.51 6.14 -0.75
CA ILE A 78 -11.80 6.66 0.60
C ILE A 78 -13.07 6.04 1.16
N SER A 79 -14.12 5.89 0.35
CA SER A 79 -15.38 5.24 0.74
C SER A 79 -15.14 3.79 1.15
N THR A 80 -14.35 3.06 0.34
CA THR A 80 -13.97 1.67 0.63
C THR A 80 -13.16 1.57 1.92
N TRP A 81 -12.18 2.46 2.12
CA TRP A 81 -11.34 2.49 3.31
C TRP A 81 -12.09 2.85 4.58
N LYS A 82 -12.93 3.89 4.53
CA LYS A 82 -13.81 4.27 5.64
C LYS A 82 -14.67 3.10 6.09
N LYS A 83 -15.29 2.38 5.14
CA LYS A 83 -16.09 1.19 5.45
C LYS A 83 -15.24 0.04 6.00
N ARG A 84 -14.07 -0.20 5.39
CA ARG A 84 -13.18 -1.31 5.74
C ARG A 84 -12.61 -1.17 7.15
N TRP A 85 -12.27 0.04 7.57
CA TRP A 85 -11.59 0.33 8.83
C TRP A 85 -12.46 1.10 9.83
N SER A 86 -13.77 1.18 9.56
CA SER A 86 -14.75 1.83 10.43
C SER A 86 -14.35 3.24 10.87
N TRP A 87 -13.82 4.05 9.95
CA TRP A 87 -13.43 5.42 10.28
C TRP A 87 -14.67 6.22 10.72
N GLU A 88 -14.58 6.88 11.86
CA GLU A 88 -15.71 7.65 12.43
C GLU A 88 -16.00 8.93 11.65
N ARG A 89 -14.96 9.57 11.11
CA ARG A 89 -15.06 10.85 10.40
C ARG A 89 -15.97 10.77 9.17
N ASP A 90 -16.69 11.86 8.91
CA ASP A 90 -17.56 11.96 7.75
C ASP A 90 -16.79 11.88 6.43
N ILE A 91 -17.41 11.25 5.42
CA ILE A 91 -16.81 11.05 4.11
C ILE A 91 -16.53 12.38 3.40
N ASN A 92 -17.39 13.38 3.52
CA ASN A 92 -17.20 14.68 2.85
C ASN A 92 -16.05 15.46 3.48
N SER A 93 -15.86 15.36 4.81
CA SER A 93 -14.69 15.94 5.49
C SER A 93 -13.39 15.32 5.00
N LEU A 94 -13.35 13.98 4.88
CA LEU A 94 -12.18 13.27 4.37
C LEU A 94 -11.85 13.71 2.93
N ILE A 95 -12.85 13.75 2.05
CA ILE A 95 -12.66 14.14 0.65
C ILE A 95 -12.14 15.58 0.55
N LYS A 96 -12.71 16.51 1.32
CA LYS A 96 -12.33 17.92 1.30
C LYS A 96 -10.87 18.16 1.70
N GLU A 97 -10.30 17.28 2.52
CA GLU A 97 -8.90 17.35 2.96
C GLU A 97 -7.94 16.59 2.02
N THR A 98 -8.48 15.82 1.08
CA THR A 98 -7.71 15.07 0.09
C THR A 98 -7.60 15.81 -1.23
N SER A 99 -6.49 15.58 -1.92
CA SER A 99 -6.18 16.17 -3.21
C SER A 99 -5.22 15.27 -3.97
N LYS A 100 -4.74 15.72 -5.14
CA LYS A 100 -3.68 15.01 -5.87
C LYS A 100 -2.42 14.79 -5.02
N SER A 101 -2.11 15.73 -4.11
CA SER A 101 -0.91 15.69 -3.28
C SER A 101 -1.17 15.36 -1.81
N SER A 102 -2.44 15.26 -1.38
CA SER A 102 -2.81 14.92 0.00
C SER A 102 -3.67 13.67 0.09
N LEU A 103 -3.22 12.76 0.95
CA LEU A 103 -3.94 11.55 1.37
C LEU A 103 -4.68 11.82 2.68
N PRO A 104 -5.78 11.10 2.98
CA PRO A 104 -6.42 11.22 4.27
C PRO A 104 -5.45 10.76 5.37
N TRP A 105 -5.56 11.36 6.55
CA TRP A 105 -4.64 11.08 7.66
C TRP A 105 -4.70 9.60 8.07
N GLU A 106 -5.91 9.05 8.06
CA GLU A 106 -6.28 7.71 8.51
C GLU A 106 -5.78 6.60 7.57
N ALA A 107 -5.36 6.93 6.35
CA ALA A 107 -4.88 5.93 5.39
C ALA A 107 -3.63 5.20 5.94
N PRO A 108 -3.64 3.86 6.01
CA PRO A 108 -2.50 3.07 6.47
C PRO A 108 -1.30 3.23 5.56
N ARG A 109 -0.13 3.42 6.17
CA ARG A 109 1.14 3.55 5.48
C ARG A 109 2.10 2.46 5.95
N ILE A 110 3.18 2.28 5.20
CA ILE A 110 4.36 1.57 5.69
C ILE A 110 5.43 2.63 5.87
N ILE A 111 5.95 2.73 7.09
CA ILE A 111 7.02 3.66 7.47
C ILE A 111 8.23 2.83 7.82
N GLY A 112 9.40 3.22 7.31
CA GLY A 112 10.66 2.61 7.68
C GLY A 112 11.59 3.60 8.35
N HIS A 113 12.49 3.06 9.17
CA HIS A 113 13.53 3.86 9.79
C HIS A 113 14.51 4.41 8.73
N ARG A 114 15.27 5.46 9.07
CA ARG A 114 16.28 6.01 8.16
C ARG A 114 17.35 4.95 7.86
N GLY A 115 17.51 4.57 6.59
CA GLY A 115 18.52 3.58 6.14
C GLY A 115 17.94 2.22 5.70
N THR A 116 16.66 1.94 5.95
CA THR A 116 16.03 0.63 5.74
C THR A 116 15.68 0.29 4.28
N GLY A 117 15.92 1.22 3.34
CA GLY A 117 15.70 1.03 1.90
C GLY A 117 16.99 0.83 1.09
N LYS A 118 18.16 0.92 1.72
CA LYS A 118 19.46 0.71 1.09
C LYS A 118 20.18 -0.42 1.84
N SER A 119 19.96 -1.67 1.45
CA SER A 119 20.93 -2.70 1.79
C SER A 119 22.21 -2.38 1.01
N HIS A 120 23.17 -1.72 1.66
CA HIS A 120 24.55 -1.77 1.20
C HIS A 120 24.98 -3.24 1.27
N LYS A 121 24.99 -3.95 0.13
CA LYS A 121 25.79 -5.16 -0.01
C LYS A 121 27.26 -4.74 0.09
N ASN A 122 27.78 -4.68 1.32
CA ASN A 122 29.22 -4.68 1.55
C ASN A 122 29.60 -6.03 2.13
N GLY A 123 30.45 -6.75 1.39
CA GLY A 123 31.31 -7.81 1.92
C GLY A 123 30.93 -9.22 1.50
N SER A 124 31.64 -9.76 0.51
CA SER A 124 32.55 -10.89 0.75
C SER A 124 33.65 -10.87 -0.29
N SER A 125 34.88 -10.87 0.24
CA SER A 125 36.17 -11.05 -0.41
C SER A 125 36.32 -12.44 -1.03
#